data_AF-A0A1U0RSJ3-F1
#
_entry.id   AF-A0A1U0RSJ3-F1
#
_cell.length_a   1.000
_cell.length_b   1.000
_cell.length_c   1.000
_cell.angle_alpha   90.00
_cell.angle_beta   90.00
_cell.angle_gamma   90.00
#
_symmetry.space_group_name_H-M   'P 1'
#
loop_
_entity.id
_entity.type
_entity.pdbx_description
1 polymer ?
#
loop_
_entity_poly.entity_id
_entity_poly.type
_entity_poly.pdbx_seq_one_letter_code
_entity_poly.pdbx_strand_id
1 'polypeptide(L)'
;MGGANHLHRIRQPCNNRSVIELWGTRYAAGNGISRAMRILCKATLLQYVVLLLSFAFIIFDDKSIGIRYSDIASVLFLVFIVLLYFCGLLAAILAGLLDGTQKQRPKNWERQSLLKQLRNPTSPGFLLFVAMSPILPMVVIVASAGIYRLLDFPAAILNVVTLLVALATGYAHTKFFYGVSGHMSREVAKGKDLFRGFDWSLVNTNGRKRFRDRYRNDYWKYPDDAIRDAEVDLYIQRARAMHSLVLILNTVTSLLITFVIADLFKRTVAQWAQPSTGQNMLTAVAMTTALGVLLLLFFVPLYLQRRASLYEDLRKEYEKYLEKGGTSSSKRLPGVRVVNGPRPFGPRHPRRTQPANVGPPA
;
A
#
# COMPACT_ATOMS: atom_id res chain seq x y z
N MET A 1 -36.09 11.34 39.30
CA MET A 1 -35.38 10.08 39.00
C MET A 1 -35.67 9.74 37.54
N GLY A 2 -34.68 9.90 36.67
CA GLY A 2 -34.83 9.66 35.23
C GLY A 2 -33.64 10.25 34.48
N GLY A 3 -32.99 9.45 33.64
CA GLY A 3 -31.85 9.88 32.84
C GLY A 3 -31.04 8.71 32.31
N ALA A 4 -31.63 7.96 31.38
CA ALA A 4 -30.94 6.90 30.65
C ALA A 4 -29.82 7.49 29.79
N ASN A 5 -28.58 7.09 30.06
CA ASN A 5 -27.41 7.43 29.26
C ASN A 5 -27.45 6.68 27.91
N HIS A 6 -27.95 7.37 26.88
CA HIS A 6 -27.82 6.93 25.49
C HIS A 6 -26.37 7.08 25.01
N LEU A 7 -25.57 6.04 25.22
CA LEU A 7 -24.35 5.82 24.44
C LEU A 7 -24.77 5.52 22.99
N HIS A 8 -24.52 6.48 22.10
CA HIS A 8 -24.56 6.28 20.66
C HIS A 8 -23.59 5.16 20.26
N ARG A 9 -24.09 3.92 20.26
CA ARG A 9 -23.46 2.77 19.61
C ARG A 9 -23.57 3.03 18.10
N ILE A 10 -22.50 3.58 17.52
CA ILE A 10 -22.33 3.66 16.07
C ILE A 10 -22.46 2.22 15.54
N ARG A 11 -23.64 1.87 15.01
CA ARG A 11 -23.82 0.64 14.23
C ARG A 11 -23.06 0.85 12.93
N GLN A 12 -21.78 0.53 12.92
CA GLN A 12 -21.12 0.21 11.66
C GLN A 12 -21.82 -1.02 11.07
N PRO A 13 -22.09 -1.05 9.75
CA PRO A 13 -22.72 -2.21 9.14
C PRO A 13 -21.89 -3.47 9.42
N CYS A 14 -22.48 -4.39 10.18
CA CYS A 14 -21.91 -5.68 10.54
C CYS A 14 -21.81 -6.57 9.29
N ASN A 15 -20.88 -6.27 8.40
CA ASN A 15 -20.41 -7.25 7.44
C ASN A 15 -19.60 -8.28 8.23
N ASN A 16 -19.95 -9.57 8.12
CA ASN A 16 -19.30 -10.72 8.75
C ASN A 16 -17.77 -10.65 8.61
N ARG A 17 -17.09 -10.14 9.64
CA ARG A 17 -15.64 -10.04 9.69
C ARG A 17 -15.16 -10.92 10.85
N SER A 18 -14.33 -11.91 10.55
CA SER A 18 -13.68 -12.86 11.46
C SER A 18 -12.25 -12.41 11.76
N VAL A 19 -11.54 -13.08 12.67
CA VAL A 19 -10.08 -12.92 12.85
C VAL A 19 -9.35 -13.80 11.83
N ILE A 20 -8.25 -13.31 11.26
CA ILE A 20 -7.33 -14.09 10.44
C ILE A 20 -5.96 -14.06 11.11
N GLU A 21 -5.42 -15.24 11.43
CA GLU A 21 -4.04 -15.37 11.85
C GLU A 21 -3.16 -15.63 10.62
N LEU A 22 -2.13 -14.80 10.42
CA LEU A 22 -1.14 -14.98 9.35
C LEU A 22 0.25 -14.74 9.94
N TRP A 23 1.14 -15.72 9.75
CA TRP A 23 2.54 -15.63 10.17
C TRP A 23 2.70 -15.21 11.65
N GLY A 24 1.83 -15.74 12.51
CA GLY A 24 1.79 -15.42 13.93
C GLY A 24 1.42 -13.98 14.27
N THR A 25 0.73 -13.28 13.36
CA THR A 25 0.06 -12.02 13.66
C THR A 25 -1.43 -12.22 13.44
N ARG A 26 -2.23 -11.84 14.43
CA ARG A 26 -3.69 -11.82 14.33
C ARG A 26 -4.11 -10.51 13.71
N TYR A 27 -4.88 -10.59 12.63
CA TYR A 27 -5.47 -9.47 11.92
C TYR A 27 -6.98 -9.50 12.15
N ALA A 28 -7.55 -8.37 12.56
CA ALA A 28 -9.00 -8.18 12.61
C ALA A 28 -9.55 -7.99 11.18
N ALA A 29 -9.49 -9.06 10.40
CA ALA A 29 -9.63 -9.07 8.95
C ALA A 29 -10.74 -10.04 8.51
N GLY A 30 -11.81 -9.51 7.91
CA GLY A 30 -12.99 -10.34 7.61
C GLY A 30 -12.96 -11.16 6.33
N ASN A 31 -14.12 -11.76 6.03
CA ASN A 31 -14.36 -12.59 4.83
C ASN A 31 -13.97 -11.89 3.52
N GLY A 32 -14.10 -10.57 3.45
CA GLY A 32 -13.71 -9.78 2.29
C GLY A 32 -12.22 -9.93 1.94
N ILE A 33 -11.35 -9.91 2.94
CA ILE A 33 -9.89 -10.03 2.73
C ILE A 33 -9.54 -11.47 2.31
N SER A 34 -10.15 -12.48 2.92
CA SER A 34 -10.00 -13.88 2.48
C SER A 34 -10.53 -14.12 1.05
N ARG A 35 -11.66 -13.51 0.66
CA ARG A 35 -12.18 -13.58 -0.71
C ARG A 35 -11.22 -12.91 -1.70
N ALA A 36 -10.73 -11.72 -1.39
CA ALA A 36 -9.74 -11.03 -2.22
C ALA A 36 -8.46 -11.87 -2.38
N MET A 37 -7.99 -12.53 -1.31
CA MET A 37 -6.86 -13.47 -1.39
C MET A 37 -7.14 -14.66 -2.33
N ARG A 38 -8.36 -15.21 -2.31
CA ARG A 38 -8.77 -16.26 -3.26
C ARG A 38 -8.79 -15.76 -4.70
N ILE A 39 -9.26 -14.55 -4.93
CA ILE A 39 -9.25 -13.92 -6.27
C ILE A 39 -7.80 -13.77 -6.75
N LEU A 40 -6.92 -13.23 -5.90
CA LEU A 40 -5.48 -13.12 -6.20
C LEU A 40 -4.88 -14.48 -6.54
N CYS A 41 -5.13 -15.51 -5.73
CA CYS A 41 -4.64 -16.86 -5.97
C CYS A 41 -5.09 -17.43 -7.33
N LYS A 42 -6.37 -17.23 -7.70
CA LYS A 42 -6.89 -17.67 -9.01
C LYS A 42 -6.30 -16.87 -10.16
N ALA A 43 -6.14 -15.56 -10.00
CA ALA A 43 -5.54 -14.70 -11.00
C ALA A 43 -4.07 -15.06 -11.23
N THR A 44 -3.31 -15.36 -10.17
CA THR A 44 -1.92 -15.82 -10.28
C THR A 44 -1.83 -17.18 -10.97
N LEU A 45 -2.73 -18.12 -10.68
CA LEU A 45 -2.78 -19.39 -11.41
C LEU A 45 -3.05 -19.16 -12.90
N LEU A 46 -4.06 -18.36 -13.23
CA LEU A 46 -4.39 -18.02 -14.62
C LEU A 46 -3.20 -17.37 -15.32
N GLN A 47 -2.49 -16.46 -14.65
CA GLN A 47 -1.30 -15.81 -15.16
C GLN A 47 -0.23 -16.83 -15.62
N TYR A 48 0.11 -17.82 -14.79
CA TYR A 48 1.09 -18.84 -15.17
C TYR A 48 0.56 -19.79 -16.25
N VAL A 49 -0.73 -20.15 -16.24
CA VAL A 49 -1.33 -20.95 -17.31
C VAL A 49 -1.19 -20.23 -18.66
N VAL A 50 -1.51 -18.94 -18.72
CA VAL A 50 -1.36 -18.12 -19.93
C VAL A 50 0.11 -18.04 -20.37
N LEU A 51 1.05 -17.87 -19.42
CA LEU A 51 2.48 -17.88 -19.73
C LEU A 51 2.92 -19.22 -20.33
N LEU A 52 2.55 -20.35 -19.72
CA LEU A 52 2.91 -21.68 -20.23
C LEU A 52 2.29 -21.96 -21.60
N LEU A 53 1.04 -21.54 -21.83
CA LEU A 53 0.40 -21.65 -23.13
C LEU A 53 1.17 -20.84 -24.18
N SER A 54 1.62 -19.61 -23.86
CA SER A 54 2.44 -18.82 -24.78
C SER A 54 3.71 -19.55 -25.21
N PHE A 55 4.40 -20.24 -24.30
CA PHE A 55 5.57 -21.05 -24.64
C PHE A 55 5.22 -22.31 -25.43
N ALA A 56 4.13 -23.00 -25.10
CA ALA A 56 3.68 -24.16 -25.86
C ALA A 56 3.44 -23.79 -27.34
N PHE A 57 2.75 -22.67 -27.61
CA PHE A 57 2.52 -22.20 -28.97
C PHE A 57 3.80 -21.77 -29.71
N ILE A 58 4.84 -21.30 -29.00
CA ILE A 58 6.17 -21.03 -29.62
C ILE A 58 6.89 -22.34 -29.98
N ILE A 59 6.81 -23.35 -29.12
CA ILE A 59 7.52 -24.63 -29.31
C ILE A 59 6.87 -25.45 -30.44
N PHE A 60 5.54 -25.41 -30.55
CA PHE A 60 4.78 -26.10 -31.58
C PHE A 60 4.52 -25.25 -32.84
N ASP A 61 5.19 -24.10 -33.01
CA ASP A 61 5.08 -23.27 -34.21
C ASP A 61 5.73 -23.97 -35.41
N ASP A 62 4.98 -24.88 -36.02
CA ASP A 62 5.37 -25.55 -37.25
C ASP A 62 5.07 -24.62 -38.43
N LYS A 63 6.14 -24.12 -39.07
CA LYS A 63 6.08 -23.21 -40.23
C LYS A 63 5.33 -23.79 -41.42
N SER A 64 5.04 -25.10 -41.43
CA SER A 64 4.36 -25.79 -42.53
C SER A 64 2.83 -25.60 -42.57
N ILE A 65 2.19 -25.18 -41.48
CA ILE A 65 0.71 -25.21 -41.33
C ILE A 65 0.02 -23.89 -41.74
N GLY A 66 0.76 -22.85 -42.16
CA GLY A 66 0.18 -21.58 -42.65
C GLY A 66 -0.50 -20.70 -41.59
N ILE A 67 -0.80 -21.23 -40.40
CA ILE A 67 -1.15 -20.48 -39.19
C ILE A 67 0.15 -20.19 -38.43
N ARG A 68 0.46 -18.92 -38.22
CA ARG A 68 1.59 -18.49 -37.37
C ARG A 68 1.20 -18.60 -35.91
N TYR A 69 1.50 -19.71 -35.25
CA TYR A 69 1.25 -19.88 -33.81
C TYR A 69 2.05 -18.88 -32.96
N SER A 70 3.11 -18.30 -33.53
CA SER A 70 3.84 -17.15 -32.99
C SER A 70 2.98 -15.91 -32.73
N ASP A 71 1.93 -15.65 -33.51
CA ASP A 71 1.03 -14.51 -33.28
C ASP A 71 0.15 -14.74 -32.04
N ILE A 72 -0.38 -15.96 -31.91
CA ILE A 72 -1.17 -16.39 -30.74
C ILE A 72 -0.30 -16.35 -29.47
N ALA A 73 0.93 -16.86 -29.55
CA ALA A 73 1.89 -16.81 -28.45
C ALA A 73 2.17 -15.37 -28.00
N SER A 74 2.31 -14.44 -28.95
CA SER A 74 2.54 -13.02 -28.67
C SER A 74 1.36 -12.37 -27.94
N VAL A 75 0.13 -12.67 -28.38
CA VAL A 75 -1.09 -12.19 -27.69
C VAL A 75 -1.19 -12.78 -26.27
N LEU A 76 -0.94 -14.09 -26.11
CA LEU A 76 -0.94 -14.72 -24.78
C LEU A 76 0.13 -14.12 -23.87
N PHE A 77 1.32 -13.82 -24.40
CA PHE A 77 2.37 -13.17 -23.63
C PHE A 77 1.94 -11.76 -23.18
N LEU A 78 1.26 -11.00 -24.04
CA LEU A 78 0.70 -9.70 -23.68
C LEU A 78 -0.36 -9.82 -22.56
N VAL A 79 -1.26 -10.79 -22.65
CA VAL A 79 -2.25 -11.09 -21.61
C VAL A 79 -1.56 -11.47 -20.29
N PHE A 80 -0.48 -12.23 -20.34
CA PHE A 80 0.35 -12.52 -19.16
C PHE A 80 0.88 -11.24 -18.50
N ILE A 81 1.40 -10.28 -19.28
CA ILE A 81 1.89 -9.00 -18.74
C ILE A 81 0.75 -8.21 -18.08
N VAL A 82 -0.43 -8.17 -18.69
CA VAL A 82 -1.61 -7.52 -18.09
C VAL A 82 -1.97 -8.18 -16.75
N LEU A 83 -1.99 -9.52 -16.71
CA LEU A 83 -2.26 -10.28 -15.49
C LEU A 83 -1.19 -10.07 -14.42
N LEU A 84 0.09 -9.90 -14.79
CA LEU A 84 1.17 -9.57 -13.85
C LEU A 84 0.86 -8.29 -13.07
N TYR A 85 0.53 -7.21 -13.78
CA TYR A 85 0.21 -5.94 -13.14
C TYR A 85 -1.09 -6.00 -12.35
N PHE A 86 -2.10 -6.72 -12.86
CA PHE A 86 -3.36 -6.92 -12.15
C PHE A 86 -3.16 -7.69 -10.82
N CYS A 87 -2.37 -8.77 -10.83
CA CYS A 87 -2.00 -9.52 -9.62
C CYS A 87 -1.21 -8.64 -8.64
N GLY A 88 -0.24 -7.87 -9.13
CA GLY A 88 0.53 -6.91 -8.33
C GLY A 88 -0.36 -5.86 -7.64
N LEU A 89 -1.29 -5.28 -8.41
CA LEU A 89 -2.29 -4.32 -7.91
C LEU A 89 -3.17 -4.94 -6.83
N LEU A 90 -3.73 -6.12 -7.07
CA LEU A 90 -4.56 -6.83 -6.09
C LEU A 90 -3.78 -7.14 -4.81
N ALA A 91 -2.52 -7.56 -4.93
CA ALA A 91 -1.66 -7.84 -3.78
C ALA A 91 -1.33 -6.58 -2.99
N ALA A 92 -1.08 -5.45 -3.66
CA ALA A 92 -0.86 -4.16 -3.01
C ALA A 92 -2.13 -3.67 -2.27
N ILE A 93 -3.32 -3.83 -2.87
CA ILE A 93 -4.60 -3.52 -2.20
C ILE A 93 -4.76 -4.41 -0.97
N LEU A 94 -4.54 -5.72 -1.09
CA LEU A 94 -4.62 -6.66 0.03
C LEU A 94 -3.64 -6.33 1.14
N ALA A 95 -2.39 -5.98 0.80
CA ALA A 95 -1.38 -5.55 1.75
C ALA A 95 -1.81 -4.28 2.49
N GLY A 96 -2.34 -3.29 1.76
CA GLY A 96 -2.87 -2.05 2.34
C GLY A 96 -4.08 -2.28 3.25
N LEU A 97 -5.00 -3.15 2.86
CA LEU A 97 -6.16 -3.54 3.66
C LEU A 97 -5.73 -4.25 4.95
N LEU A 98 -4.81 -5.22 4.86
CA LEU A 98 -4.25 -5.89 6.03
C LEU A 98 -3.48 -4.91 6.93
N ASP A 99 -2.76 -3.96 6.33
CA ASP A 99 -2.05 -2.94 7.08
C ASP A 99 -2.98 -2.00 7.86
N GLY A 100 -4.16 -1.71 7.31
CA GLY A 100 -5.19 -0.91 7.96
C GLY A 100 -5.98 -1.63 9.07
N THR A 101 -5.82 -2.93 9.24
CA THR A 101 -6.52 -3.68 10.31
C THR A 101 -5.82 -3.58 11.65
N GLN A 102 -6.56 -3.84 12.75
CA GLN A 102 -5.94 -4.03 14.06
C GLN A 102 -5.10 -5.31 14.04
N LYS A 103 -3.84 -5.19 14.50
CA LYS A 103 -2.86 -6.28 14.49
C LYS A 103 -2.44 -6.59 15.92
N GLN A 104 -2.38 -7.87 16.26
CA GLN A 104 -1.83 -8.31 17.53
C GLN A 104 -0.89 -9.48 17.33
N ARG A 105 0.33 -9.36 17.85
CA ARG A 105 1.25 -10.50 17.97
C ARG A 105 0.92 -11.27 19.26
N PRO A 106 0.82 -12.61 19.23
CA PRO A 106 0.65 -13.42 20.42
C PRO A 106 1.78 -13.16 21.42
N LYS A 107 1.46 -13.18 22.71
CA LYS A 107 2.39 -12.88 23.81
C LYS A 107 3.60 -13.83 23.87
N ASN A 108 3.46 -15.03 23.29
CA ASN A 108 4.47 -16.09 23.29
C ASN A 108 5.18 -16.25 21.92
N TRP A 109 5.26 -15.18 21.12
CA TRP A 109 6.01 -15.24 19.86
C TRP A 109 7.51 -15.35 20.12
N GLU A 110 8.02 -16.59 20.14
CA GLU A 110 9.45 -16.85 20.12
C GLU A 110 10.11 -16.12 18.95
N ARG A 111 11.29 -15.52 19.19
CA ARG A 111 12.11 -14.91 18.13
C ARG A 111 12.45 -16.00 17.11
N GLN A 112 11.67 -16.07 16.04
CA GLN A 112 11.96 -16.97 14.93
C GLN A 112 13.28 -16.55 14.29
N SER A 113 14.14 -17.53 14.00
CA SER A 113 15.39 -17.32 13.25
C SER A 113 15.11 -16.61 11.91
N LEU A 114 16.09 -15.89 11.36
CA LEU A 114 15.96 -15.16 10.09
C LEU A 114 15.40 -16.04 8.95
N LEU A 115 15.82 -17.31 8.89
CA LEU A 115 15.30 -18.32 7.95
C LEU A 115 13.81 -18.62 8.15
N LYS A 116 13.34 -18.71 9.39
CA LYS A 116 11.90 -18.87 9.69
C LYS A 116 11.12 -17.58 9.43
N GLN A 117 11.70 -16.39 9.58
CA GLN A 117 11.07 -15.11 9.22
C GLN A 117 10.94 -14.91 7.71
N LEU A 118 11.92 -15.38 6.92
CA LEU A 118 11.83 -15.43 5.46
C LEU A 118 10.74 -16.41 4.99
N ARG A 119 10.56 -17.52 5.72
CA ARG A 119 9.51 -18.53 5.46
C ARG A 119 8.12 -18.12 5.98
N ASN A 120 8.08 -17.28 7.02
CA ASN A 120 6.87 -16.73 7.66
C ASN A 120 6.95 -15.20 7.77
N PRO A 121 6.73 -14.49 6.66
CA PRO A 121 6.89 -13.04 6.62
C PRO A 121 5.93 -12.35 7.57
N THR A 122 6.42 -11.48 8.45
CA THR A 122 5.56 -10.78 9.40
C THR A 122 4.97 -9.47 8.84
N SER A 123 5.31 -9.12 7.59
CA SER A 123 4.89 -7.88 6.93
C SER A 123 3.86 -8.15 5.83
N PRO A 124 2.72 -7.44 5.81
CA PRO A 124 1.81 -7.44 4.66
C PRO A 124 2.49 -7.08 3.34
N GLY A 125 3.59 -6.30 3.36
CA GLY A 125 4.37 -5.96 2.18
C GLY A 125 5.06 -7.14 1.50
N PHE A 126 5.23 -8.27 2.19
CA PHE A 126 5.76 -9.49 1.56
C PHE A 126 4.78 -10.08 0.54
N LEU A 127 3.47 -9.89 0.72
CA LEU A 127 2.47 -10.31 -0.28
C LEU A 127 2.71 -9.62 -1.62
N LEU A 128 3.09 -8.34 -1.60
CA LEU A 128 3.43 -7.58 -2.80
C LEU A 128 4.73 -8.12 -3.43
N PHE A 129 5.77 -8.34 -2.63
CA PHE A 129 7.03 -8.91 -3.12
C PHE A 129 6.80 -10.26 -3.82
N VAL A 130 6.03 -11.16 -3.20
CA VAL A 130 5.70 -12.46 -3.79
C VAL A 130 4.83 -12.30 -5.03
N ALA A 131 3.80 -11.47 -5.01
CA ALA A 131 2.93 -11.24 -6.16
C ALA A 131 3.68 -10.72 -7.39
N MET A 132 4.76 -9.96 -7.18
CA MET A 132 5.63 -9.44 -8.24
C MET A 132 6.74 -10.43 -8.65
N SER A 133 6.88 -11.58 -8.00
CA SER A 133 7.87 -12.62 -8.37
C SER A 133 7.79 -13.14 -9.81
N PRO A 134 6.65 -13.07 -10.56
CA PRO A 134 6.66 -13.39 -11.98
C PRO A 134 7.39 -12.33 -12.85
N ILE A 135 7.93 -11.25 -12.27
CA ILE A 135 8.98 -10.45 -12.91
C ILE A 135 10.22 -11.29 -13.20
N LEU A 136 10.57 -12.27 -12.36
CA LEU A 136 11.78 -13.08 -12.55
C LEU A 136 11.79 -13.82 -13.90
N PRO A 137 10.75 -14.60 -14.30
CA PRO A 137 10.70 -15.19 -15.62
C PRO A 137 10.68 -14.12 -16.73
N MET A 138 10.11 -12.93 -16.51
CA MET A 138 10.17 -11.83 -17.49
C MET A 138 11.60 -11.30 -17.67
N VAL A 139 12.36 -11.13 -16.58
CA VAL A 139 13.78 -10.75 -16.63
C VAL A 139 14.59 -11.82 -17.37
N VAL A 140 14.32 -13.11 -17.11
CA VAL A 140 14.97 -14.21 -17.84
C VAL A 140 14.61 -14.19 -19.33
N ILE A 141 13.36 -13.92 -19.71
CA ILE A 141 12.96 -13.78 -21.12
C ILE A 141 13.74 -12.66 -21.81
N VAL A 142 13.83 -11.48 -21.18
CA VAL A 142 14.54 -10.33 -21.74
C VAL A 142 16.04 -10.59 -21.83
N ALA A 143 16.63 -11.18 -20.78
CA ALA A 143 18.04 -11.57 -20.76
C ALA A 143 18.36 -12.63 -21.84
N SER A 144 17.51 -13.65 -21.97
CA SER A 144 17.62 -14.68 -23.02
C SER A 144 17.58 -14.06 -24.42
N ALA A 145 16.70 -13.10 -24.68
CA ALA A 145 16.65 -12.41 -25.96
C ALA A 145 17.93 -11.59 -26.24
N GLY A 146 18.52 -10.98 -25.20
CA GLY A 146 19.81 -10.29 -25.32
C GLY A 146 20.98 -11.24 -25.60
N ILE A 147 21.04 -12.36 -24.87
CA ILE A 147 22.06 -13.41 -25.05
C ILE A 147 21.99 -14.01 -26.44
N TYR A 148 20.78 -14.34 -26.92
CA TYR A 148 20.56 -14.83 -28.29
C TYR A 148 21.15 -13.88 -29.33
N ARG A 149 20.89 -12.57 -29.18
CA ARG A 149 21.34 -11.54 -30.14
C ARG A 149 22.83 -11.23 -30.07
N LEU A 150 23.46 -11.37 -28.91
CA LEU A 150 24.86 -10.98 -28.70
C LEU A 150 25.84 -12.14 -28.94
N LEU A 151 25.42 -13.36 -28.66
CA LEU A 151 26.29 -14.54 -28.63
C LEU A 151 25.86 -15.63 -29.61
N ASP A 152 24.84 -15.37 -30.45
CA ASP A 152 24.22 -16.35 -31.37
C ASP A 152 23.90 -17.70 -30.69
N PHE A 153 23.62 -17.66 -29.39
CA PHE A 153 23.43 -18.85 -28.58
C PHE A 153 22.14 -19.57 -28.99
N PRO A 154 22.06 -20.91 -28.98
CA PRO A 154 20.88 -21.63 -29.48
C PRO A 154 19.57 -21.22 -28.78
N ALA A 155 18.64 -20.63 -29.55
CA ALA A 155 17.35 -20.14 -29.04
C ALA A 155 16.52 -21.24 -28.36
N ALA A 156 16.63 -22.49 -28.83
CA ALA A 156 15.95 -23.64 -28.25
C ALA A 156 16.35 -23.88 -26.78
N ILE A 157 17.65 -23.78 -26.47
CA ILE A 157 18.16 -23.96 -25.11
C ILE A 157 17.65 -22.84 -24.20
N LEU A 158 17.69 -21.60 -24.68
CA LEU A 158 17.19 -20.43 -23.94
C LEU A 158 15.69 -20.51 -23.66
N ASN A 159 14.90 -20.99 -24.61
CA ASN A 159 13.46 -21.21 -24.43
C ASN A 159 13.17 -22.31 -23.39
N VAL A 160 13.92 -23.42 -23.40
CA VAL A 160 13.79 -24.50 -22.40
C VAL A 160 14.16 -23.99 -21.00
N VAL A 161 15.28 -23.27 -20.85
CA VAL A 161 15.69 -22.69 -19.57
C VAL A 161 14.61 -21.73 -19.05
N THR A 162 14.09 -20.88 -19.91
CA THR A 162 13.04 -19.92 -19.56
C THR A 162 11.75 -20.63 -19.13
N LEU A 163 11.35 -21.70 -19.84
CA LEU A 163 10.19 -22.52 -19.48
C LEU A 163 10.39 -23.20 -18.12
N LEU A 164 11.57 -23.75 -17.84
CA LEU A 164 11.89 -24.36 -16.55
C LEU A 164 11.80 -23.33 -15.40
N VAL A 165 12.32 -22.11 -15.61
CA VAL A 165 12.19 -21.01 -14.65
C VAL A 165 10.72 -20.64 -14.44
N ALA A 166 9.94 -20.53 -15.52
CA ALA A 166 8.51 -20.22 -15.44
C ALA A 166 7.72 -21.30 -14.68
N LEU A 167 8.03 -22.58 -14.90
CA LEU A 167 7.44 -23.71 -14.18
C LEU A 167 7.82 -23.73 -12.70
N ALA A 168 9.11 -23.57 -12.39
CA ALA A 168 9.61 -23.58 -11.01
C ALA A 168 9.03 -22.41 -10.20
N THR A 169 9.07 -21.20 -10.77
CA THR A 169 8.48 -20.01 -10.15
C THR A 169 6.97 -20.14 -10.05
N GLY A 170 6.29 -20.60 -11.10
CA GLY A 170 4.84 -20.82 -11.11
C GLY A 170 4.37 -21.80 -10.06
N TYR A 171 5.05 -22.94 -9.92
CA TYR A 171 4.73 -23.93 -8.88
C TYR A 171 4.94 -23.35 -7.48
N ALA A 172 6.10 -22.74 -7.20
CA ALA A 172 6.41 -22.19 -5.89
C ALA A 172 5.42 -21.07 -5.48
N HIS A 173 5.15 -20.16 -6.42
CA HIS A 173 4.29 -19.00 -6.21
C HIS A 173 2.84 -19.40 -6.00
N THR A 174 2.32 -20.29 -6.85
CA THR A 174 0.94 -20.80 -6.75
C THR A 174 0.76 -21.59 -5.44
N LYS A 175 1.70 -22.48 -5.10
CA LYS A 175 1.66 -23.24 -3.84
C LYS A 175 1.63 -22.32 -2.62
N PHE A 176 2.42 -21.24 -2.63
CA PHE A 176 2.41 -20.24 -1.56
C PHE A 176 1.04 -19.60 -1.41
N PHE A 177 0.46 -19.06 -2.49
CA PHE A 177 -0.84 -18.39 -2.41
C PHE A 177 -1.99 -19.33 -2.08
N TYR A 178 -1.99 -20.57 -2.57
CA TYR A 178 -2.96 -21.58 -2.15
C TYR A 178 -2.83 -21.90 -0.66
N GLY A 179 -1.61 -22.00 -0.15
CA GLY A 179 -1.35 -22.22 1.28
C GLY A 179 -1.90 -21.09 2.15
N VAL A 180 -1.59 -19.84 1.79
CA VAL A 180 -2.07 -18.64 2.50
C VAL A 180 -3.60 -18.53 2.39
N SER A 181 -4.15 -18.64 1.19
CA SER A 181 -5.60 -18.55 0.93
C SER A 181 -6.40 -19.64 1.67
N GLY A 182 -5.89 -20.88 1.68
CA GLY A 182 -6.49 -21.99 2.41
C GLY A 182 -6.39 -21.80 3.93
N HIS A 183 -5.28 -21.24 4.43
CA HIS A 183 -5.16 -20.88 5.83
C HIS A 183 -6.15 -19.79 6.24
N MET A 184 -6.21 -18.68 5.49
CA MET A 184 -7.17 -17.58 5.74
C MET A 184 -8.62 -18.07 5.70
N SER A 185 -8.96 -18.94 4.75
CA SER A 185 -10.31 -19.50 4.64
C SER A 185 -10.67 -20.38 5.84
N ARG A 186 -9.72 -21.15 6.37
CA ARG A 186 -9.91 -21.94 7.59
C ARG A 186 -10.05 -21.05 8.82
N GLU A 187 -9.24 -20.00 8.97
CA GLU A 187 -9.35 -19.04 10.08
C GLU A 187 -10.71 -18.32 10.07
N VAL A 188 -11.16 -17.91 8.88
CA VAL A 188 -12.51 -17.35 8.68
C VAL A 188 -13.62 -18.33 9.09
N ALA A 189 -13.52 -19.60 8.68
CA ALA A 189 -14.52 -20.61 9.00
C ALA A 189 -14.61 -20.92 10.51
N LYS A 190 -13.52 -20.74 11.25
CA LYS A 190 -13.44 -21.03 12.68
C LYS A 190 -14.28 -20.10 13.55
N GLY A 191 -14.70 -18.91 13.12
CA GLY A 191 -15.36 -17.97 14.02
C GLY A 191 -16.17 -16.86 13.36
N LYS A 192 -17.32 -16.56 13.98
CA LYS A 192 -18.18 -15.41 13.63
C LYS A 192 -17.76 -14.11 14.33
N ASP A 193 -16.88 -14.20 15.33
CA ASP A 193 -16.45 -13.05 16.15
C ASP A 193 -15.18 -12.40 15.57
N LEU A 194 -15.27 -11.08 15.36
CA LEU A 194 -14.25 -10.20 14.79
C LEU A 194 -13.00 -10.07 15.65
N PHE A 195 -13.13 -10.33 16.96
CA PHE A 195 -12.06 -10.07 17.93
C PHE A 195 -11.74 -11.28 18.80
N ARG A 196 -12.09 -12.47 18.31
CA ARG A 196 -11.82 -13.71 19.03
C ARG A 196 -10.32 -13.84 19.35
N GLY A 197 -9.97 -13.87 20.62
CA GLY A 197 -8.59 -13.99 21.07
C GLY A 197 -7.75 -12.72 20.89
N PHE A 198 -8.36 -11.57 20.58
CA PHE A 198 -7.70 -10.28 20.80
C PHE A 198 -7.73 -9.95 22.28
N ASP A 199 -6.55 -9.74 22.86
CA ASP A 199 -6.44 -9.26 24.24
C ASP A 199 -6.48 -7.73 24.22
N TRP A 200 -7.67 -7.19 24.47
CA TRP A 200 -7.94 -5.76 24.51
C TRP A 200 -7.23 -5.02 25.66
N SER A 201 -6.81 -5.73 26.71
CA SER A 201 -6.03 -5.14 27.80
C SER A 201 -4.65 -4.68 27.32
N LEU A 202 -4.09 -5.38 26.31
CA LEU A 202 -2.84 -5.00 25.64
C LEU A 202 -3.03 -3.84 24.66
N VAL A 203 -4.25 -3.64 24.15
CA VAL A 203 -4.57 -2.50 23.29
C VAL A 203 -4.76 -1.22 24.13
N ASN A 204 -5.33 -1.32 25.33
CA ASN A 204 -5.73 -0.16 26.13
C ASN A 204 -4.62 0.53 26.94
N THR A 205 -3.46 -0.08 27.11
CA THR A 205 -2.53 0.29 28.18
C THR A 205 -1.54 1.41 27.86
N ASN A 206 -1.40 1.87 26.62
CA ASN A 206 -0.52 3.02 26.30
C ASN A 206 -1.09 3.94 25.20
N GLY A 207 -1.93 4.91 25.57
CA GLY A 207 -2.44 5.95 24.67
C GLY A 207 -1.32 6.76 23.99
N ARG A 208 -0.29 7.14 24.76
CA ARG A 208 0.90 7.87 24.26
C ARG A 208 1.69 7.10 23.20
N LYS A 209 1.91 5.81 23.42
CA LYS A 209 2.61 4.95 22.46
C LYS A 209 1.81 4.82 21.16
N ARG A 210 0.49 4.61 21.26
CA ARG A 210 -0.42 4.56 20.09
C ARG A 210 -0.44 5.88 19.33
N PHE A 211 -0.45 7.01 20.04
CA PHE A 211 -0.35 8.34 19.43
C PHE A 211 0.96 8.50 18.67
N ARG A 212 2.10 8.14 19.27
CA ARG A 212 3.42 8.19 18.64
C ARG A 212 3.54 7.25 17.42
N ASP A 213 2.97 6.05 17.51
CA ASP A 213 2.95 5.08 16.40
C ASP A 213 2.13 5.62 15.21
N ARG A 214 1.03 6.32 15.48
CA ARG A 214 0.16 6.94 14.46
C ARG A 214 0.74 8.23 13.88
N TYR A 215 1.29 9.08 14.74
CA TYR A 215 1.86 10.38 14.42
C TYR A 215 3.36 10.38 14.70
N ARG A 216 4.13 9.78 13.78
CA ARG A 216 5.58 9.58 13.93
C ARG A 216 6.42 10.87 14.03
N ASN A 217 5.84 12.04 13.76
CA ASN A 217 6.58 13.29 13.83
C ASN A 217 6.60 13.80 15.29
N ASP A 218 7.80 14.01 15.83
CA ASP A 218 8.06 14.52 17.19
C ASP A 218 7.51 15.90 17.46
N TYR A 219 7.17 16.63 16.41
CA TYR A 219 6.44 17.89 16.50
C TYR A 219 5.07 17.75 17.20
N TRP A 220 4.38 16.62 17.03
CA TRP A 220 3.07 16.39 17.63
C TRP A 220 3.23 15.84 19.04
N LYS A 221 2.67 16.56 20.02
CA LYS A 221 2.58 16.11 21.41
C LYS A 221 1.26 15.39 21.64
N TYR A 222 1.29 14.36 22.47
CA TYR A 222 0.06 13.73 22.93
C TYR A 222 -0.79 14.79 23.67
N PRO A 223 -2.13 14.83 23.52
CA PRO A 223 -2.94 15.93 24.05
C PRO A 223 -2.73 16.22 25.55
N ASP A 224 -2.58 15.18 26.36
CA ASP A 224 -2.34 15.32 27.81
C ASP A 224 -0.92 15.87 28.16
N ASP A 225 -0.03 15.99 27.19
CA ASP A 225 1.33 16.58 27.33
C ASP A 225 1.40 18.05 26.94
N ALA A 226 0.32 18.61 26.39
CA ALA A 226 0.28 20.03 26.10
C ALA A 226 0.26 20.82 27.41
N ILE A 227 1.07 21.88 27.48
CA ILE A 227 1.21 22.68 28.71
C ILE A 227 0.03 23.66 28.84
N ARG A 228 -0.54 24.09 27.71
CA ARG A 228 -1.61 25.10 27.65
C ARG A 228 -2.63 24.78 26.56
N ASP A 229 -3.88 25.17 26.78
CA ASP A 229 -4.95 25.07 25.76
C ASP A 229 -4.59 25.80 24.46
N ALA A 230 -3.92 26.96 24.58
CA ALA A 230 -3.43 27.72 23.41
C ALA A 230 -2.40 26.94 22.57
N GLU A 231 -1.63 26.02 23.18
CA GLU A 231 -0.72 25.13 22.44
C GLU A 231 -1.52 24.11 21.63
N VAL A 232 -2.62 23.62 22.19
CA VAL A 232 -3.55 22.69 21.53
C VAL A 232 -4.26 23.35 20.35
N ASP A 233 -4.70 24.61 20.50
CA ASP A 233 -5.30 25.39 19.40
C ASP A 233 -4.34 25.56 18.22
N LEU A 234 -3.05 25.81 18.49
CA LEU A 234 -2.02 25.88 17.45
C LEU A 234 -1.86 24.52 16.74
N TYR A 235 -1.92 23.41 17.47
CA TYR A 235 -1.90 22.08 16.87
C TYR A 235 -3.13 21.81 16.00
N ILE A 236 -4.33 22.27 16.41
CA ILE A 236 -5.56 22.17 15.61
C ILE A 236 -5.41 22.95 14.29
N GLN A 237 -4.98 24.21 14.36
CA GLN A 237 -4.78 25.04 13.17
C GLN A 237 -3.78 24.42 12.21
N ARG A 238 -2.67 23.89 12.75
CA ARG A 238 -1.65 23.24 11.93
C ARG A 238 -2.13 21.92 11.34
N ALA A 239 -2.91 21.12 12.08
CA ALA A 239 -3.52 19.90 11.56
C ALA A 239 -4.47 20.22 10.39
N ARG A 240 -5.28 21.29 10.48
CA ARG A 240 -6.12 21.79 9.37
C ARG A 240 -5.30 22.21 8.15
N ALA A 241 -4.21 22.95 8.37
CA ALA A 241 -3.31 23.37 7.30
C ALA A 241 -2.66 22.18 6.59
N MET A 242 -2.15 21.21 7.35
CA MET A 242 -1.54 19.98 6.79
C MET A 242 -2.57 19.10 6.08
N HIS A 243 -3.78 18.95 6.63
CA HIS A 243 -4.89 18.28 5.97
C HIS A 243 -5.18 18.89 4.59
N SER A 244 -5.34 20.23 4.55
CA SER A 244 -5.63 20.95 3.32
C SER A 244 -4.49 20.86 2.31
N LEU A 245 -3.24 21.01 2.76
CA LEU A 245 -2.05 20.86 1.92
C LEU A 245 -1.98 19.47 1.28
N VAL A 246 -2.20 18.43 2.08
CA VAL A 246 -2.17 17.04 1.57
C VAL A 246 -3.33 16.77 0.61
N LEU A 247 -4.51 17.35 0.85
CA LEU A 247 -5.62 17.27 -0.11
C LEU A 247 -5.28 17.94 -1.44
N ILE A 248 -4.68 19.14 -1.42
CA ILE A 248 -4.25 19.83 -2.65
C ILE A 248 -3.22 18.99 -3.40
N LEU A 249 -2.20 18.47 -2.70
CA LEU A 249 -1.19 17.58 -3.27
C LEU A 249 -1.83 16.32 -3.87
N ASN A 250 -2.81 15.74 -3.17
CA ASN A 250 -3.57 14.59 -3.66
C ASN A 250 -4.28 14.92 -4.98
N THR A 251 -5.05 16.01 -5.02
CA THR A 251 -5.77 16.44 -6.22
C THR A 251 -4.84 16.71 -7.40
N VAL A 252 -3.75 17.46 -7.19
CA VAL A 252 -2.76 17.74 -8.25
C VAL A 252 -2.12 16.45 -8.76
N THR A 253 -1.73 15.56 -7.85
CA THR A 253 -1.12 14.27 -8.20
C THR A 253 -2.11 13.38 -8.96
N SER A 254 -3.36 13.28 -8.50
CA SER A 254 -4.42 12.54 -9.19
C SER A 254 -4.66 13.09 -10.60
N LEU A 255 -4.74 14.41 -10.77
CA LEU A 255 -4.96 15.03 -12.07
C LEU A 255 -3.83 14.71 -13.06
N LEU A 256 -2.57 14.84 -12.62
CA LEU A 256 -1.39 14.51 -13.43
C LEU A 256 -1.39 13.03 -13.82
N ILE A 257 -1.65 12.13 -12.87
CA ILE A 257 -1.73 10.68 -13.12
C ILE A 257 -2.83 10.39 -14.14
N THR A 258 -4.04 10.95 -13.96
CA THR A 258 -5.16 10.74 -14.89
C THR A 258 -4.84 11.21 -16.30
N PHE A 259 -4.21 12.38 -16.46
CA PHE A 259 -3.86 12.91 -17.78
C PHE A 259 -2.84 12.03 -18.50
N VAL A 260 -1.75 11.65 -17.81
CA VAL A 260 -0.68 10.80 -18.36
C VAL A 260 -1.21 9.41 -18.69
N ILE A 261 -2.04 8.82 -17.82
CA ILE A 261 -2.62 7.50 -18.04
C ILE A 261 -3.62 7.53 -19.20
N ALA A 262 -4.43 8.59 -19.35
CA ALA A 262 -5.38 8.66 -20.46
C ALA A 262 -4.67 8.68 -21.82
N ASP A 263 -3.60 9.46 -21.97
CA ASP A 263 -2.80 9.49 -23.20
C ASP A 263 -2.09 8.16 -23.43
N LEU A 264 -1.41 7.63 -22.41
CA LEU A 264 -0.69 6.37 -22.54
C LEU A 264 -1.63 5.18 -22.78
N PHE A 265 -2.81 5.16 -22.16
CA PHE A 265 -3.82 4.14 -22.38
C PHE A 265 -4.30 4.15 -23.83
N LYS A 266 -4.59 5.33 -24.41
CA LYS A 266 -4.96 5.44 -25.83
C LYS A 266 -3.85 4.90 -26.74
N ARG A 267 -2.59 5.27 -26.47
CA ARG A 267 -1.43 4.77 -27.23
C ARG A 267 -1.30 3.26 -27.10
N THR A 268 -1.36 2.71 -25.89
CA THR A 268 -1.27 1.27 -25.64
C THR A 268 -2.40 0.50 -26.32
N VAL A 269 -3.65 0.99 -26.25
CA VAL A 269 -4.79 0.35 -26.93
C VAL A 269 -4.64 0.42 -28.45
N ALA A 270 -4.18 1.55 -29.00
CA ALA A 270 -3.91 1.66 -30.44
C ALA A 270 -2.85 0.66 -30.89
N GLN A 271 -1.80 0.44 -30.09
CA GLN A 271 -0.79 -0.59 -30.34
C GLN A 271 -1.37 -2.01 -30.32
N TRP A 272 -2.34 -2.29 -29.44
CA TRP A 272 -2.98 -3.60 -29.40
C TRP A 272 -3.97 -3.81 -30.56
N ALA A 273 -4.65 -2.74 -31.01
CA ALA A 273 -5.66 -2.80 -32.05
C ALA A 273 -5.08 -2.88 -33.48
N GLN A 274 -3.81 -2.52 -33.68
CA GLN A 274 -3.12 -2.61 -34.98
C GLN A 274 -1.84 -3.47 -34.91
N PRO A 275 -1.92 -4.78 -34.61
CA PRO A 275 -0.73 -5.65 -34.62
C PRO A 275 -0.08 -5.76 -36.01
N SER A 276 -0.88 -5.56 -37.08
CA SER A 276 -0.48 -5.80 -38.47
C SER A 276 0.35 -4.70 -39.12
N THR A 277 0.54 -3.53 -38.49
CA THR A 277 1.33 -2.42 -39.05
C THR A 277 2.86 -2.60 -38.98
N GLY A 278 3.35 -3.84 -38.81
CA GLY A 278 4.78 -4.14 -38.75
C GLY A 278 5.49 -3.61 -37.51
N GLN A 279 4.74 -3.23 -36.46
CA GLN A 279 5.33 -2.70 -35.24
C GLN A 279 5.87 -3.83 -34.35
N ASN A 280 7.06 -3.59 -33.81
CA ASN A 280 7.83 -4.58 -33.05
C ASN A 280 7.11 -4.93 -31.73
N MET A 281 6.90 -6.22 -31.46
CA MET A 281 6.33 -6.75 -30.21
C MET A 281 6.99 -6.15 -28.95
N LEU A 282 8.29 -5.83 -29.03
CA LEU A 282 9.02 -5.16 -27.95
C LEU A 282 8.40 -3.80 -27.57
N THR A 283 7.90 -3.04 -28.54
CA THR A 283 7.25 -1.74 -28.32
C THR A 283 5.91 -1.91 -27.62
N ALA A 284 5.11 -2.89 -28.02
CA ALA A 284 3.83 -3.21 -27.37
C ALA A 284 4.05 -3.65 -25.91
N VAL A 285 5.05 -4.48 -25.66
CA VAL A 285 5.45 -4.89 -24.30
C VAL A 285 5.93 -3.68 -23.49
N ALA A 286 6.77 -2.81 -24.05
CA ALA A 286 7.28 -1.62 -23.37
C ALA A 286 6.16 -0.64 -22.99
N MET A 287 5.23 -0.34 -23.91
CA MET A 287 4.08 0.53 -23.62
C MET A 287 3.13 -0.08 -22.60
N THR A 288 2.88 -1.39 -22.68
CA THR A 288 2.06 -2.11 -21.68
C THR A 288 2.72 -2.11 -20.30
N THR A 289 4.03 -2.29 -20.25
CA THR A 289 4.84 -2.21 -19.02
C THR A 289 4.79 -0.80 -18.44
N ALA A 290 4.97 0.24 -19.26
CA ALA A 290 4.89 1.63 -18.83
C ALA A 290 3.50 1.97 -18.25
N LEU A 291 2.42 1.54 -18.91
CA LEU A 291 1.06 1.69 -18.42
C LEU A 291 0.86 0.96 -17.09
N GLY A 292 1.31 -0.30 -17.00
CA GLY A 292 1.23 -1.09 -15.77
C GLY A 292 1.95 -0.45 -14.57
N VAL A 293 3.15 0.10 -14.78
CA VAL A 293 3.88 0.85 -13.75
C VAL A 293 3.15 2.13 -13.36
N LEU A 294 2.60 2.87 -14.31
CA LEU A 294 1.81 4.06 -14.03
C LEU A 294 0.51 3.75 -13.27
N LEU A 295 -0.13 2.61 -13.55
CA LEU A 295 -1.28 2.15 -12.77
C LEU A 295 -0.92 1.92 -11.30
N LEU A 296 0.30 1.46 -10.99
CA LEU A 296 0.76 1.35 -9.60
C LEU A 296 0.92 2.73 -8.93
N LEU A 297 1.11 3.82 -9.69
CA LEU A 297 1.14 5.16 -9.10
C LEU A 297 -0.23 5.63 -8.57
N PHE A 298 -1.34 4.96 -8.91
CA PHE A 298 -2.64 5.24 -8.27
C PHE A 298 -2.64 4.99 -6.75
N PHE A 299 -1.67 4.24 -6.22
CA PHE A 299 -1.49 4.13 -4.76
C PHE A 299 -0.99 5.41 -4.11
N VAL A 300 -0.32 6.31 -4.85
CA VAL A 300 0.16 7.57 -4.31
C VAL A 300 -1.02 8.45 -3.87
N PRO A 301 -2.05 8.70 -4.71
CA PRO A 301 -3.26 9.37 -4.27
C PRO A 301 -3.94 8.73 -3.06
N LEU A 302 -4.08 7.39 -3.06
CA LEU A 302 -4.69 6.68 -1.93
C LEU A 302 -3.90 6.87 -0.63
N TYR A 303 -2.57 6.84 -0.71
CA TYR A 303 -1.69 7.10 0.41
C TYR A 303 -1.81 8.55 0.91
N LEU A 304 -1.84 9.53 0.01
CA LEU A 304 -2.06 10.94 0.35
C LEU A 304 -3.43 11.15 0.99
N GLN A 305 -4.48 10.52 0.48
CA GLN A 305 -5.82 10.58 1.07
C GLN A 305 -5.84 9.99 2.50
N ARG A 306 -5.14 8.87 2.74
CA ARG A 306 -4.97 8.31 4.10
C ARG A 306 -4.17 9.25 5.01
N ARG A 307 -3.18 9.96 4.47
CA ARG A 307 -2.44 10.97 5.23
C ARG A 307 -3.32 12.17 5.58
N ALA A 308 -4.15 12.63 4.67
CA ALA A 308 -5.14 13.67 4.95
C ALA A 308 -6.06 13.22 6.09
N SER A 309 -6.66 12.04 6.01
CA SER A 309 -7.55 11.54 7.07
C SER A 309 -6.87 11.46 8.44
N LEU A 310 -5.56 11.13 8.49
CA LEU A 310 -4.81 11.14 9.74
C LEU A 310 -4.69 12.54 10.36
N TYR A 311 -4.48 13.59 9.56
CA TYR A 311 -4.46 14.96 10.08
C TYR A 311 -5.85 15.43 10.54
N GLU A 312 -6.90 14.96 9.89
CA GLU A 312 -8.28 15.21 10.32
C GLU A 312 -8.59 14.50 11.65
N ASP A 313 -8.16 13.26 11.82
CA ASP A 313 -8.29 12.51 13.08
C ASP A 313 -7.49 13.18 14.21
N LEU A 314 -6.27 13.64 13.92
CA LEU A 314 -5.43 14.36 14.86
C LEU A 314 -6.11 15.65 15.34
N ARG A 315 -6.71 16.40 14.41
CA ARG A 315 -7.48 17.60 14.72
C ARG A 315 -8.62 17.28 15.69
N LYS A 316 -9.42 16.26 15.39
CA LYS A 316 -10.54 15.82 16.24
C LYS A 316 -10.09 15.37 17.62
N GLU A 317 -8.92 14.74 17.72
CA GLU A 317 -8.34 14.30 18.99
C GLU A 317 -7.98 15.48 19.89
N TYR A 318 -7.44 16.57 19.32
CA TYR A 318 -7.19 17.82 20.02
C TYR A 318 -8.47 18.63 20.33
N GLU A 319 -9.41 18.73 19.38
CA GLU A 319 -10.71 19.40 19.60
C GLU A 319 -11.46 18.75 20.78
N LYS A 320 -11.47 17.41 20.83
CA LYS A 320 -12.07 16.65 21.94
C LYS A 320 -11.37 16.86 23.28
N TYR A 321 -10.06 17.10 23.28
CA TYR A 321 -9.32 17.43 24.51
C TYR A 321 -9.79 18.78 25.07
N LEU A 322 -9.91 19.80 24.22
CA LEU A 322 -10.38 21.13 24.61
C LEU A 322 -11.85 21.11 25.09
N GLU A 323 -12.73 20.36 24.43
CA GLU A 323 -14.13 20.18 24.86
C GLU A 323 -14.23 19.55 26.27
N LYS A 324 -13.32 18.61 26.58
CA LYS A 324 -13.24 17.98 27.91
C LYS A 324 -12.60 18.91 28.95
N GLY A 325 -11.60 19.72 28.56
CA GLY A 325 -11.06 20.79 29.39
C GLY A 325 -12.08 21.87 29.72
N GLY A 326 -13.04 22.11 28.82
CA GLY A 326 -14.18 23.01 29.04
C GLY A 326 -15.23 22.51 30.03
N THR A 327 -15.31 21.19 30.27
CA THR A 327 -16.17 20.57 31.29
C THR A 327 -15.42 20.25 32.59
N SER A 328 -14.10 20.16 32.57
CA SER A 328 -13.22 20.08 33.74
C SER A 328 -12.46 21.39 33.95
N SER A 329 -13.19 22.44 34.31
CA SER A 329 -12.60 23.71 34.77
C SER A 329 -11.95 23.50 36.16
N SER A 330 -10.77 22.89 36.20
CA SER A 330 -9.88 22.91 37.37
C SER A 330 -8.44 22.61 36.94
N LYS A 331 -7.85 23.59 36.24
CA LYS A 331 -6.41 23.85 36.16
C LYS A 331 -6.16 25.22 35.48
N ARG A 332 -6.93 26.24 35.88
CA ARG A 332 -6.56 27.64 35.55
C ARG A 332 -5.55 28.12 36.60
N LEU A 333 -4.28 28.18 36.23
CA LEU A 333 -3.34 29.06 36.93
C LEU A 333 -3.78 30.51 36.70
N PRO A 334 -3.86 31.36 37.74
CA PRO A 334 -4.29 32.74 37.59
C PRO A 334 -3.16 33.56 36.97
N GLY A 335 -3.52 34.41 36.00
CA GLY A 335 -2.70 35.56 35.62
C GLY A 335 -1.85 35.40 34.36
N VAL A 336 -2.47 35.30 33.19
CA VAL A 336 -1.92 35.95 31.98
C VAL A 336 -3.08 36.59 31.23
N ARG A 337 -3.12 37.92 31.23
CA ARG A 337 -4.02 38.72 30.40
C ARG A 337 -3.74 38.41 28.93
N VAL A 338 -4.74 37.91 28.23
CA VAL A 338 -4.75 37.81 26.77
C VAL A 338 -4.82 39.24 26.21
N VAL A 339 -3.76 39.70 25.55
CA VAL A 339 -3.82 40.89 24.70
C VAL A 339 -4.24 40.41 23.30
N ASN A 340 -5.50 40.69 22.95
CA ASN A 340 -6.05 40.45 21.62
C ASN A 340 -5.48 41.46 20.61
N GLY A 341 -5.08 40.97 19.43
CA GLY A 341 -4.83 41.80 18.25
C GLY A 341 -4.09 41.04 17.14
N PRO A 342 -4.63 40.96 15.90
CA PRO A 342 -4.02 40.20 14.81
C PRO A 342 -2.99 41.05 14.05
N ARG A 343 -1.90 40.46 13.55
CA ARG A 343 -1.22 40.97 12.35
C ARG A 343 -0.76 39.84 11.42
N PRO A 344 -0.87 40.04 10.09
CA PRO A 344 -0.59 39.02 9.08
C PRO A 344 0.86 39.06 8.57
N PHE A 345 1.26 37.92 8.00
CA PHE A 345 2.36 37.63 7.07
C PHE A 345 3.47 38.67 6.80
N GLY A 346 4.72 38.23 6.96
CA GLY A 346 5.88 38.75 6.23
C GLY A 346 7.09 37.83 6.41
N PRO A 347 7.87 37.51 5.35
CA PRO A 347 9.06 36.68 5.47
C PRO A 347 10.25 37.54 5.88
N ARG A 348 11.11 37.05 6.78
CA ARG A 348 12.46 37.62 6.98
C ARG A 348 13.50 36.53 7.11
N HIS A 349 14.28 36.36 6.05
CA HIS A 349 15.65 35.85 6.13
C HIS A 349 16.58 36.95 6.71
N PRO A 350 17.81 36.60 7.13
CA PRO A 350 18.53 37.31 8.18
C PRO A 350 19.43 38.42 7.64
N ARG A 351 19.69 39.45 8.46
CA ARG A 351 20.92 40.24 8.30
C ARG A 351 21.42 40.82 9.63
N ARG A 352 22.68 40.46 9.86
CA ARG A 352 23.72 41.02 10.73
C ARG A 352 23.69 42.55 10.77
N THR A 353 23.79 43.12 11.97
CA THR A 353 24.52 44.38 12.25
C THR A 353 24.89 44.38 13.74
N GLN A 354 26.20 44.31 14.02
CA GLN A 354 26.77 44.76 15.28
C GLN A 354 26.54 46.27 15.42
N PRO A 355 26.55 46.78 16.66
CA PRO A 355 27.25 48.02 16.90
C PRO A 355 28.34 47.82 17.95
N ALA A 356 29.54 48.28 17.58
CA ALA A 356 30.51 48.78 18.52
C ALA A 356 29.90 49.97 19.28
N ASN A 357 30.28 50.19 20.53
CA ASN A 357 31.44 51.04 20.86
C ASN A 357 31.27 51.71 22.25
N VAL A 358 32.42 51.91 22.90
CA VAL A 358 32.72 52.93 23.93
C VAL A 358 32.04 52.81 25.31
N GLY A 359 32.84 52.44 26.31
CA GLY A 359 32.58 52.77 27.71
C GLY A 359 33.01 54.21 28.05
N PRO A 360 32.52 54.83 29.14
CA PRO A 360 32.99 56.14 29.57
C PRO A 360 33.48 56.10 31.05
N PRO A 361 33.99 57.21 31.64
CA PRO A 361 35.40 57.31 32.01
C PRO A 361 35.63 57.54 33.53
N ALA A 362 36.83 57.19 33.99
CA ALA A 362 37.67 57.92 34.97
C ALA A 362 38.93 57.08 35.24
#